data_AF-A0A537ZMI2-F1
#
_entry.id   AF-A0A537ZMI2-F1
#
_cell.length_a   1.000
_cell.length_b   1.000
_cell.length_c   1.000
_cell.angle_alpha   90.00
_cell.angle_beta   90.00
_cell.angle_gamma   90.00
#
_symmetry.space_group_name_H-M   'P 1'
#
loop_
_entity.id
_entity.type
_entity.pdbx_description
1 polymer ?
#
loop_
_entity_poly.entity_id
_entity_poly.type
_entity_poly.pdbx_seq_one_letter_code
_entity_poly.pdbx_strand_id
1 'polypeptide(L)'
;MDAERALRLTNRNMIAFDLVLGSAAILAPAATLAVLGHDQPSRDAEHLFRRCGPIWLTFAAAHAVADRRGDPQDWWALAWLRGTELTTDALWSRSPAFSRPGARTGMWLAGAANLAMTIGFGWLAQRERGGRRGQRRRGR
;
A
#
# COMPACT_ATOMS: atom_id res chain seq x y z
N MET A 1 0.91 -6.59 -21.59
CA MET A 1 -0.14 -6.28 -20.59
C MET A 1 -0.58 -4.85 -20.81
N ASP A 2 -1.89 -4.57 -20.75
CA ASP A 2 -2.38 -3.19 -20.69
C ASP A 2 -2.21 -2.59 -19.28
N ALA A 3 -2.25 -1.26 -19.18
CA ALA A 3 -2.02 -0.54 -17.93
C ALA A 3 -3.09 -0.83 -16.85
N GLU A 4 -4.34 -1.04 -17.26
CA GLU A 4 -5.43 -1.33 -16.34
C GLU A 4 -5.24 -2.71 -15.68
N ARG A 5 -4.90 -3.73 -16.48
CA ARG A 5 -4.62 -5.08 -16.01
C ARG A 5 -3.39 -5.11 -15.12
N ALA A 6 -2.35 -4.34 -15.44
CA ALA A 6 -1.20 -4.18 -14.57
C ALA A 6 -1.59 -3.58 -13.21
N LEU A 7 -2.40 -2.52 -13.18
CA LEU A 7 -2.88 -1.91 -11.94
C LEU A 7 -3.75 -2.84 -11.10
N ARG A 8 -4.65 -3.61 -11.72
CA ARG A 8 -5.46 -4.62 -11.02
C ARG A 8 -4.60 -5.76 -10.46
N LEU A 9 -3.56 -6.17 -11.19
CA LEU A 9 -2.59 -7.14 -10.67
C LEU A 9 -1.81 -6.57 -9.48
N THR A 10 -1.34 -5.32 -9.58
CA THR A 10 -0.69 -4.61 -8.46
C THR A 10 -1.63 -4.54 -7.25
N ASN A 11 -2.91 -4.21 -7.44
CA ASN A 11 -3.90 -4.21 -6.37
C ASN A 11 -3.97 -5.55 -5.63
N ARG A 12 -4.02 -6.67 -6.37
CA ARG A 12 -4.07 -8.02 -5.78
C ARG A 12 -2.79 -8.38 -5.03
N ASN A 13 -1.64 -7.99 -5.57
CA ASN A 13 -0.37 -8.17 -4.88
C ASN A 13 -0.34 -7.37 -3.56
N MET A 14 -0.93 -6.18 -3.54
CA MET A 14 -1.03 -5.38 -2.31
C MET A 14 -1.93 -6.01 -1.25
N ILE A 15 -3.02 -6.69 -1.63
CA ILE A 15 -3.82 -7.47 -0.67
C ILE A 15 -2.92 -8.48 0.04
N ALA A 16 -2.18 -9.29 -0.72
CA ALA A 16 -1.30 -10.30 -0.14
C ALA A 16 -0.16 -9.68 0.68
N PHE A 17 0.48 -8.62 0.15
CA PHE A 17 1.57 -7.93 0.83
C PHE A 17 1.13 -7.34 2.17
N ASP A 18 0.04 -6.57 2.19
CA ASP A 18 -0.44 -5.90 3.40
C ASP A 18 -0.98 -6.91 4.43
N LEU A 19 -1.62 -8.01 3.98
CA LEU A 19 -2.02 -9.10 4.88
C LEU A 19 -0.80 -9.73 5.55
N VAL A 20 0.20 -10.11 4.77
CA VAL A 20 1.42 -10.74 5.29
C VAL A 20 2.17 -9.79 6.22
N LEU A 21 2.38 -8.54 5.80
CA LEU A 21 3.09 -7.54 6.59
C LEU A 21 2.33 -7.20 7.88
N GLY A 22 1.01 -6.99 7.78
CA GLY A 22 0.14 -6.72 8.93
C GLY A 22 0.15 -7.85 9.96
N SER A 23 0.00 -9.10 9.50
CA SER A 23 0.07 -10.27 10.38
C SER A 23 1.47 -10.47 10.98
N ALA A 24 2.53 -10.31 10.18
CA ALA A 24 3.91 -10.45 10.65
C ALA A 24 4.25 -9.39 11.71
N ALA A 25 3.81 -8.15 11.53
CA ALA A 25 3.97 -7.09 12.52
C ALA A 25 3.29 -7.39 13.85
N ILE A 26 2.15 -8.10 13.83
CA ILE A 26 1.44 -8.48 15.06
C ILE A 26 2.13 -9.66 15.74
N LEU A 27 2.35 -10.73 14.99
CA LEU A 27 2.75 -12.04 15.51
C LEU A 27 4.26 -12.14 15.75
N ALA A 28 5.07 -11.45 14.95
CA ALA A 28 6.52 -11.54 14.98
C ALA A 28 7.20 -10.17 14.71
N PRO A 29 6.93 -9.13 15.53
CA PRO A 29 7.42 -7.78 15.29
C PRO A 29 8.95 -7.70 15.23
N ALA A 30 9.66 -8.33 16.17
CA ALA A 30 11.13 -8.33 16.21
C ALA A 30 11.75 -8.94 14.95
N ALA A 31 11.26 -10.11 14.53
CA ALA A 31 11.74 -10.79 13.32
C ALA A 31 11.45 -9.96 12.06
N THR A 32 10.25 -9.36 11.99
CA THR A 32 9.86 -8.51 10.86
C THR A 32 10.76 -7.26 10.79
N LEU A 33 10.99 -6.57 11.91
CA LEU A 33 11.89 -5.43 11.99
C LEU A 33 13.34 -5.80 11.60
N ALA A 34 13.82 -6.98 12.01
CA ALA A 34 15.13 -7.48 11.62
C ALA A 34 15.25 -7.71 10.10
N VAL A 35 14.21 -8.25 9.46
CA VAL A 35 14.14 -8.39 8.00
C VAL A 35 14.13 -7.02 7.31
N LEU A 36 13.41 -6.04 7.89
CA LEU A 36 13.36 -4.66 7.41
C LEU A 36 14.64 -3.86 7.65
N GLY A 37 15.64 -4.46 8.30
CA GLY A 37 16.98 -3.88 8.45
C GLY A 37 17.23 -3.11 9.75
N HIS A 38 16.42 -3.38 10.78
CA HIS A 38 16.66 -2.91 12.14
C HIS A 38 17.41 -3.97 12.95
N ASP A 39 18.63 -3.68 13.40
CA ASP A 39 19.34 -4.58 14.30
C ASP A 39 18.89 -4.37 15.75
N GLN A 40 18.51 -5.47 16.42
CA GLN A 40 18.03 -5.52 17.83
C GLN A 40 17.01 -4.41 18.18
N PRO A 41 15.76 -4.50 17.69
CA PRO A 41 14.73 -3.52 18.02
C PRO A 41 14.51 -3.47 19.54
N SER A 42 14.35 -2.26 20.09
CA SER A 42 13.95 -2.12 21.50
C SER A 42 12.54 -2.65 21.72
N ARG A 43 12.20 -3.02 22.97
CA ARG A 43 10.84 -3.47 23.31
C ARG A 43 9.75 -2.45 22.94
N ASP A 44 10.04 -1.16 23.08
CA ASP A 44 9.13 -0.09 22.69
C ASP A 44 8.94 -0.03 21.17
N ALA A 45 10.03 -0.21 20.40
CA ALA A 45 9.96 -0.27 18.94
C ALA A 45 9.12 -1.47 18.47
N GLU A 46 9.26 -2.63 19.10
CA GLU A 46 8.40 -3.79 18.81
C GLU A 46 6.92 -3.51 19.10
N HIS A 47 6.61 -2.87 20.22
CA HIS A 47 5.23 -2.56 20.60
C HIS A 47 4.61 -1.51 19.65
N LEU A 48 5.37 -0.47 19.29
CA LEU A 48 4.95 0.53 18.32
C LEU A 48 4.75 -0.08 16.93
N PHE A 49 5.64 -0.97 16.50
CA PHE A 49 5.52 -1.67 15.22
C PHE A 49 4.31 -2.61 15.19
N ARG A 50 4.05 -3.33 16.28
CA ARG A 50 2.84 -4.16 16.44
C ARG A 50 1.55 -3.35 16.25
N ARG A 51 1.54 -2.08 16.67
CA ARG A 51 0.41 -1.16 16.47
C ARG A 51 0.19 -0.78 15.00
N CYS A 52 1.22 -0.86 14.16
CA CYS A 52 1.08 -0.65 12.71
C CYS A 52 0.40 -1.86 12.01
N GLY A 53 0.46 -3.05 12.61
CA GLY A 53 -0.15 -4.26 12.05
C GLY A 53 -1.63 -4.11 11.66
N PRO A 54 -2.52 -3.66 12.56
CA PRO A 54 -3.92 -3.38 12.23
C PRO A 54 -4.11 -2.37 11.09
N ILE A 55 -3.20 -1.40 10.92
CA ILE A 55 -3.26 -0.42 9.83
C ILE A 55 -3.03 -1.11 8.48
N TRP A 56 -2.01 -1.97 8.38
CA TRP A 56 -1.80 -2.74 7.15
C TRP A 56 -2.97 -3.71 6.89
N LEU A 57 -3.57 -4.31 7.92
CA LEU A 57 -4.75 -5.15 7.74
C LEU A 57 -5.97 -4.36 7.21
N THR A 58 -6.16 -3.09 7.59
CA THR A 58 -7.22 -2.25 6.99
C THR A 58 -6.89 -1.89 5.54
N PHE A 59 -5.62 -1.73 5.20
CA PHE A 59 -5.19 -1.50 3.81
C PHE A 59 -5.49 -2.71 2.93
N ALA A 60 -5.13 -3.91 3.40
CA ALA A 60 -5.49 -5.16 2.74
C ALA A 60 -7.01 -5.27 2.49
N ALA A 61 -7.81 -4.95 3.50
CA ALA A 61 -9.27 -4.97 3.39
C ALA A 61 -9.78 -3.96 2.35
N ALA A 62 -9.25 -2.73 2.34
CA ALA A 62 -9.60 -1.72 1.35
C ALA A 62 -9.27 -2.18 -0.08
N HIS A 63 -8.08 -2.77 -0.27
CA HIS A 63 -7.67 -3.34 -1.56
C HIS A 63 -8.57 -4.50 -2.02
N ALA A 64 -8.99 -5.37 -1.09
CA ALA A 64 -9.91 -6.46 -1.38
C ALA A 64 -11.32 -5.97 -1.74
N VAL A 65 -11.82 -4.94 -1.04
CA VAL A 65 -13.11 -4.30 -1.36
C VAL A 65 -13.06 -3.68 -2.75
N ALA A 66 -12.00 -2.95 -3.08
CA ALA A 66 -11.81 -2.36 -4.40
C ALA A 66 -11.69 -3.42 -5.51
N ASP A 67 -10.96 -4.52 -5.28
CA ASP A 67 -10.86 -5.62 -6.25
C ASP A 67 -12.22 -6.25 -6.54
N ARG A 68 -13.03 -6.42 -5.49
CA ARG A 68 -14.33 -7.09 -5.57
C ARG A 68 -15.42 -6.21 -6.19
N ARG A 69 -15.48 -4.92 -5.83
CA ARG A 69 -16.53 -4.00 -6.29
C ARG A 69 -16.16 -3.33 -7.62
N GLY A 70 -14.89 -2.96 -7.77
CA GLY A 70 -14.40 -2.26 -8.95
C GLY A 70 -15.02 -0.88 -9.18
N ASP A 71 -15.60 -0.25 -8.16
CA ASP A 71 -16.22 1.06 -8.32
C ASP A 71 -15.17 2.19 -8.40
N PRO A 72 -15.43 3.26 -9.17
CA PRO A 72 -14.53 4.41 -9.23
C PRO A 72 -14.22 5.06 -7.89
N GLN A 73 -15.14 5.01 -6.93
CA GLN A 73 -14.90 5.56 -5.59
C GLN A 73 -13.88 4.71 -4.81
N ASP A 74 -13.87 3.40 -5.01
CA ASP A 74 -12.94 2.51 -4.32
C ASP A 74 -11.52 2.73 -4.84
N TRP A 75 -11.34 2.83 -6.16
CA TRP A 75 -10.06 3.18 -6.77
C TRP A 75 -9.56 4.56 -6.34
N TRP A 76 -10.46 5.53 -6.19
CA TRP A 76 -10.11 6.85 -5.67
C TRP A 76 -9.68 6.81 -4.20
N ALA A 77 -10.37 6.02 -3.37
CA ALA A 77 -9.99 5.82 -1.98
C ALA A 77 -8.61 5.15 -1.87
N LEU A 78 -8.31 4.15 -2.71
CA LEU A 78 -6.99 3.52 -2.75
C LEU A 78 -5.89 4.50 -3.18
N ALA A 79 -6.18 5.41 -4.11
CA ALA A 79 -5.21 6.43 -4.53
C ALA A 79 -4.81 7.32 -3.33
N TRP A 80 -5.77 7.73 -2.51
CA TRP A 80 -5.52 8.50 -1.30
C TRP A 80 -4.78 7.70 -0.24
N LEU A 81 -5.20 6.45 -0.01
CA LEU A 81 -4.59 5.55 0.97
C LEU A 81 -3.11 5.27 0.65
N ARG A 82 -2.77 5.11 -0.65
CA ARG A 82 -1.37 5.02 -1.08
C ARG A 82 -0.65 6.37 -1.05
N GLY A 83 -1.40 7.45 -1.26
CA GLY A 83 -0.85 8.81 -1.21
C GLY A 83 -0.38 9.18 0.20
N THR A 84 -1.05 8.71 1.24
CA THR A 84 -0.62 8.95 2.63
C THR A 84 0.68 8.24 2.98
N GLU A 85 0.95 7.07 2.38
CA GLU A 85 2.20 6.32 2.61
C GLU A 85 3.43 7.02 2.04
N LEU A 86 3.29 7.90 1.05
CA LEU A 86 4.42 8.70 0.55
C LEU A 86 5.08 9.52 1.65
N THR A 87 4.25 10.15 2.47
CA THR A 87 4.71 10.98 3.59
C THR A 87 5.34 10.09 4.67
N THR A 88 4.75 8.92 4.93
CA THR A 88 5.28 7.94 5.87
C THR A 88 6.64 7.42 5.43
N ASP A 89 6.78 6.97 4.19
CA ASP A 89 8.03 6.45 3.61
C ASP A 89 9.13 7.52 3.63
N ALA A 90 8.80 8.76 3.27
CA ALA A 90 9.75 9.87 3.33
C ALA A 90 10.22 10.15 4.76
N LEU A 91 9.30 10.14 5.73
CA LEU A 91 9.62 10.33 7.14
C LEU A 91 10.51 9.19 7.67
N TRP A 92 10.15 7.95 7.37
CA TRP A 92 10.89 6.77 7.80
C TRP A 92 12.27 6.67 7.15
N SER A 93 12.42 7.05 5.87
CA SER A 93 13.71 7.02 5.17
C SER A 93 14.83 7.84 5.86
N ARG A 94 14.43 8.80 6.71
CA ARG A 94 15.32 9.66 7.51
C ARG A 94 15.65 9.08 8.88
N SER A 95 15.06 7.95 9.25
CA SER A 95 15.25 7.33 10.55
C SER A 95 16.72 6.93 10.76
N PRO A 96 17.34 7.29 11.90
CA PRO A 96 18.67 6.81 12.26
C PRO A 96 18.65 5.32 12.62
N ALA A 97 17.47 4.71 12.80
CA ALA A 97 17.33 3.30 13.19
C ALA A 97 17.60 2.31 12.05
N PHE A 98 17.83 2.76 10.82
CA PHE A 98 18.26 1.91 9.71
C PHE A 98 19.77 1.69 9.78
N SER A 99 20.19 0.52 10.23
CA SER A 99 21.60 0.12 10.34
C SER A 99 22.09 -0.68 9.13
N ARG A 100 21.21 -1.41 8.42
CA ARG A 100 21.61 -2.28 7.30
C ARG A 100 21.79 -1.53 5.97
N PRO A 101 22.86 -1.83 5.20
CA PRO A 101 23.01 -1.34 3.83
C PRO A 101 21.80 -1.72 2.99
N GLY A 102 21.19 -0.74 2.32
CA GLY A 102 20.05 -0.95 1.42
C GLY A 102 18.66 -0.84 2.07
N ALA A 103 18.53 -0.87 3.40
CA ALA A 103 17.22 -0.68 4.07
C ALA A 103 16.60 0.69 3.73
N ARG A 104 17.45 1.73 3.69
CA ARG A 104 17.06 3.08 3.26
C ARG A 104 16.62 3.10 1.79
N THR A 105 17.33 2.38 0.91
CA THR A 105 16.94 2.26 -0.50
C THR A 105 15.60 1.57 -0.65
N GLY A 106 15.31 0.56 0.17
CA GLY A 106 14.00 -0.09 0.26
C GLY A 106 12.87 0.90 0.56
N MET A 107 13.07 1.83 1.49
CA MET A 107 12.08 2.89 1.79
C MET A 107 11.89 3.87 0.63
N TRP A 108 12.95 4.25 -0.08
CA TRP A 108 12.83 5.09 -1.28
C TRP A 108 12.04 4.38 -2.39
N LEU A 109 12.28 3.07 -2.59
CA LEU A 109 11.54 2.27 -3.55
C LEU A 109 10.07 2.10 -3.14
N ALA A 110 9.79 1.92 -1.84
CA ALA A 110 8.43 1.89 -1.30
C ALA A 110 7.70 3.21 -1.60
N GLY A 111 8.36 4.36 -1.34
CA GLY A 111 7.82 5.67 -1.67
C GLY A 111 7.52 5.84 -3.16
N ALA A 112 8.46 5.46 -4.04
CA ALA A 112 8.25 5.51 -5.48
C ALA A 112 7.08 4.61 -5.93
N ALA A 113 6.95 3.42 -5.35
CA ALA A 113 5.85 2.49 -5.62
C ALA A 113 4.50 3.06 -5.16
N ASN A 114 4.44 3.65 -3.96
CA ASN A 114 3.26 4.33 -3.46
C ASN A 114 2.85 5.50 -4.37
N LEU A 115 3.81 6.26 -4.91
CA LEU A 115 3.52 7.37 -5.84
C LEU A 115 2.90 6.84 -7.14
N ALA A 116 3.51 5.80 -7.71
CA ALA A 116 3.02 5.17 -8.92
C ALA A 116 1.60 4.61 -8.73
N MET A 117 1.33 3.99 -7.57
CA MET A 117 0.00 3.48 -7.23
C MET A 117 -1.02 4.60 -7.03
N THR A 118 -0.67 5.69 -6.34
CA THR A 118 -1.54 6.86 -6.19
C THR A 118 -1.99 7.41 -7.53
N ILE A 119 -1.05 7.63 -8.45
CA ILE A 119 -1.34 8.12 -9.80
C ILE A 119 -2.16 7.08 -10.57
N GLY A 120 -1.74 5.82 -10.53
CA GLY A 120 -2.36 4.72 -11.26
C GLY A 120 -3.82 4.45 -10.86
N PHE A 121 -4.10 4.35 -9.56
CA PHE A 121 -5.47 4.15 -9.07
C PHE A 121 -6.34 5.40 -9.28
N GLY A 122 -5.77 6.60 -9.18
CA GLY A 122 -6.45 7.83 -9.55
C GLY A 122 -6.88 7.86 -11.03
N TRP A 123 -5.99 7.42 -11.92
CA TRP A 123 -6.30 7.26 -13.34
C TRP A 123 -7.38 6.19 -13.58
N LEU A 124 -7.28 5.03 -12.92
CA LEU A 124 -8.26 3.95 -13.05
C LEU A 124 -9.65 4.40 -12.59
N ALA A 125 -9.73 5.18 -11.50
CA ALA A 125 -10.97 5.78 -11.03
C ALA A 125 -11.62 6.68 -12.10
N GLN A 126 -10.85 7.52 -12.79
CA GLN A 126 -11.40 8.40 -13.83
C GLN A 126 -11.89 7.61 -15.06
N ARG A 127 -11.12 6.59 -15.46
CA ARG A 127 -11.46 5.73 -16.61
C ARG A 127 -12.78 4.98 -16.39
N GLU A 128 -12.96 4.39 -15.21
CA GLU A 128 -14.20 3.68 -14.85
C GLU A 128 -15.43 4.62 -14.81
N ARG A 129 -15.26 5.87 -14.35
CA ARG A 129 -16.35 6.89 -14.43
C ARG A 129 -16.72 7.19 -15.87
N GLY A 130 -15.73 7.35 -16.74
CA GLY A 130 -15.93 7.63 -18.17
C GLY A 130 -16.70 6.50 -18.87
N GLY A 131 -16.30 5.25 -18.65
CA GLY A 131 -16.96 4.07 -19.21
C GLY A 131 -18.44 3.96 -18.79
N ARG A 132 -18.73 4.14 -17.49
CA ARG A 132 -20.11 4.10 -16.96
C ARG A 132 -20.99 5.22 -17.51
N ARG A 133 -20.45 6.44 -17.67
CA ARG A 133 -21.16 7.56 -18.30
C ARG A 133 -21.47 7.28 -19.78
N GLY A 134 -20.54 6.66 -20.50
CA GLY A 134 -20.73 6.27 -21.91
C GLY A 134 -21.84 5.22 -22.08
N GLN A 135 -21.87 4.18 -21.24
CA GLN A 135 -22.93 3.17 -21.28
C GLN A 135 -24.31 3.76 -20.99
N ARG A 136 -24.43 4.62 -19.97
CA ARG A 136 -25.72 5.29 -19.64
C ARG A 136 -26.27 6.17 -20.77
N ARG A 137 -25.39 6.75 -21.61
CA ARG A 137 -25.80 7.56 -22.76
C ARG A 137 -26.22 6.74 -23.98
N ARG A 138 -25.72 5.50 -24.12
CA ARG A 138 -26.06 4.60 -25.24
C ARG A 138 -27.31 3.74 -24.99
N GLY A 139 -27.72 3.60 -23.73
CA GLY A 139 -28.95 2.90 -23.35
C GLY A 139 -30.18 3.82 -23.21
N ARG A 140 -30.10 5.06 -23.70
CA ARG A 140 -31.21 6.01 -23.88
C ARG A 140 -31.33 6.30 -25.37
#